data_AF-A0A497KXI9-F1
#
_entry.id   AF-A0A497KXI9-F1
#
_cell.length_a   1.000
_cell.length_b   1.000
_cell.length_c   1.000
_cell.angle_alpha   90.00
_cell.angle_beta   90.00
_cell.angle_gamma   90.00
#
_symmetry.space_group_name_H-M   'P 1'
#
loop_
_entity.id
_entity.type
_entity.pdbx_description
1 polymer ?
#
loop_
_entity_poly.entity_id
_entity_poly.type
_entity_poly.pdbx_seq_one_letter_code
_entity_poly.pdbx_strand_id
1 'polypeptide(L)'
;MIVKYGDEAWEMGLLVETPGTMAFKLFEKPEEATASTLESSLSTLLVNLLGLVDGVRVSIEGDRSIVELLNPRIELGEELRVNLVLGSPLASTVAQLMAESLDKSIIIEEEEQREGKLLIKMRIIGE
;
A
#
# COMPACT_ATOMS: atom_id res chain seq x y z
N MET A 1 -14.44 -3.70 -12.25
CA MET A 1 -15.91 -3.82 -12.19
C MET A 1 -16.48 -2.43 -11.92
N ILE A 2 -17.56 -1.99 -12.59
CA ILE A 2 -18.21 -0.70 -12.25
C ILE A 2 -19.14 -0.97 -11.06
N VAL A 3 -19.02 -0.18 -10.00
CA VAL A 3 -19.80 -0.30 -8.77
C VAL A 3 -20.58 0.99 -8.57
N LYS A 4 -21.88 0.85 -8.33
CA LYS A 4 -22.77 1.97 -7.98
C LYS A 4 -22.67 2.19 -6.47
N TYR A 5 -22.21 3.37 -6.07
CA TYR A 5 -22.06 3.80 -4.67
C TYR A 5 -23.21 4.72 -4.22
N GLY A 6 -24.06 5.17 -5.14
CA GLY A 6 -25.24 6.01 -4.88
C GLY A 6 -26.12 6.16 -6.13
N ASP A 7 -27.23 6.88 -6.03
CA ASP A 7 -28.27 6.97 -7.08
C ASP A 7 -27.96 7.93 -8.22
N GLU A 8 -26.99 8.83 -8.04
CA GLU A 8 -26.60 9.82 -9.04
C GLU A 8 -25.55 9.28 -10.03
N ALA A 9 -25.52 9.86 -11.23
CA ALA A 9 -24.63 9.40 -12.31
C ALA A 9 -23.12 9.53 -12.00
N TRP A 10 -22.74 10.41 -11.07
CA TRP A 10 -21.35 10.56 -10.60
C TRP A 10 -21.04 9.66 -9.39
N GLU A 11 -22.02 8.96 -8.83
CA GLU A 11 -21.85 8.01 -7.72
C GLU A 11 -21.58 6.60 -8.26
N MET A 12 -20.82 6.53 -9.35
CA MET A 12 -20.29 5.30 -9.93
C MET A 12 -18.77 5.31 -9.75
N GLY A 13 -18.23 4.22 -9.21
CA GLY A 13 -16.80 4.03 -9.09
C GLY A 13 -16.34 2.74 -9.78
N LEU A 14 -15.04 2.60 -9.91
CA LEU A 14 -14.41 1.39 -10.43
C LEU A 14 -13.84 0.60 -9.25
N LEU A 15 -14.34 -0.62 -9.06
CA LEU A 15 -13.63 -1.59 -8.25
C LEU A 15 -12.48 -2.16 -9.08
N VAL A 16 -11.27 -1.94 -8.59
CA VAL A 16 -10.01 -2.36 -9.20
C VAL A 16 -9.30 -3.26 -8.20
N GLU A 17 -8.79 -4.40 -8.68
CA GLU A 17 -7.85 -5.21 -7.91
C GLU A 17 -6.45 -4.61 -8.12
N THR A 18 -5.77 -4.28 -7.03
CA THR A 18 -4.40 -3.78 -7.08
C THR A 18 -3.42 -4.96 -7.17
N PRO A 19 -2.16 -4.74 -7.57
CA PRO A 19 -1.12 -5.77 -7.45
C PRO A 19 -1.05 -6.35 -6.01
N GLY A 20 -1.40 -5.54 -5.01
CA GLY A 20 -1.53 -5.93 -3.61
C GLY A 20 -2.50 -7.08 -3.36
N THR A 21 -3.59 -7.20 -4.12
CA THR A 21 -4.55 -8.31 -3.97
C THR A 21 -3.91 -9.67 -4.25
N MET A 22 -2.99 -9.74 -5.22
CA MET A 22 -2.23 -10.97 -5.47
C MET A 22 -1.10 -11.14 -4.45
N ALA A 23 -0.43 -10.05 -4.06
CA ALA A 23 0.61 -10.07 -3.05
C ALA A 23 0.09 -10.59 -1.70
N PHE A 24 -1.17 -10.28 -1.35
CA PHE A 24 -1.82 -10.73 -0.13
C PHE A 24 -1.93 -12.26 -0.01
N LYS A 25 -2.01 -13.00 -1.13
CA LYS A 25 -2.04 -14.47 -1.11
C LYS A 25 -0.75 -15.10 -0.56
N LEU A 26 0.35 -14.34 -0.60
CA LEU A 26 1.66 -14.74 -0.08
C LEU A 26 1.99 -13.99 1.22
N PHE A 27 1.10 -13.13 1.68
CA PHE A 27 1.32 -12.29 2.85
C PHE A 27 0.83 -13.02 4.10
N GLU A 28 1.75 -13.21 5.05
CA GLU A 28 1.40 -13.67 6.38
C GLU A 28 0.92 -12.48 7.21
N LYS A 29 -0.41 -12.33 7.27
CA LYS A 29 -1.06 -11.30 8.09
C LYS A 29 -0.65 -11.49 9.56
N PRO A 30 -0.11 -10.45 10.21
CA PRO A 30 0.24 -10.54 11.63
C PRO A 30 -1.02 -10.64 12.50
N GLU A 31 -0.93 -11.36 13.63
CA GLU A 31 -2.03 -11.47 14.60
C GLU A 31 -2.35 -10.11 15.25
N GLU A 32 -1.30 -9.33 15.56
CA GLU A 32 -1.42 -7.94 16.04
C GLU A 32 -0.75 -6.99 15.05
N ALA A 33 -1.46 -5.96 14.59
CA ALA A 33 -0.98 -5.00 13.60
C ALA A 33 -0.29 -3.78 14.25
N THR A 34 0.89 -4.03 14.82
CA THR A 34 1.80 -2.98 15.33
C THR A 34 2.80 -2.56 14.25
N ALA A 35 3.47 -1.42 14.42
CA ALA A 35 4.48 -0.98 13.46
C ALA A 35 5.58 -2.02 13.22
N SER A 36 6.09 -2.69 14.27
CA SER A 36 7.15 -3.70 14.15
C SER A 36 6.69 -5.00 13.51
N THR A 37 5.47 -5.46 13.79
CA THR A 37 4.92 -6.67 13.17
C THR A 37 4.58 -6.43 11.71
N LEU A 38 4.04 -5.25 11.37
CA LEU A 38 3.79 -4.83 9.99
C LEU A 38 5.11 -4.69 9.21
N GLU A 39 6.14 -4.08 9.79
CA GLU A 39 7.48 -4.00 9.19
C GLU A 39 8.05 -5.40 8.90
N SER A 40 7.88 -6.33 9.84
CA SER A 40 8.36 -7.71 9.70
C SER A 40 7.60 -8.45 8.58
N SER A 41 6.27 -8.39 8.56
CA SER A 41 5.45 -9.05 7.54
C SER A 41 5.69 -8.45 6.14
N LEU A 42 5.77 -7.12 6.04
CA LEU A 42 6.08 -6.45 4.78
C LEU A 42 7.50 -6.77 4.30
N SER A 43 8.48 -6.84 5.21
CA SER A 43 9.86 -7.24 4.86
C SER A 43 9.90 -8.68 4.36
N THR A 44 9.22 -9.61 5.03
CA THR A 44 9.14 -11.01 4.56
C THR A 44 8.62 -11.10 3.13
N LEU A 45 7.56 -10.37 2.81
CA LEU A 45 7.01 -10.41 1.47
C LEU A 45 7.87 -9.64 0.44
N LEU A 46 8.13 -8.35 0.68
CA LEU A 46 8.71 -7.46 -0.32
C LEU A 46 10.21 -7.67 -0.49
N VAL A 47 10.93 -8.03 0.58
CA VAL A 47 12.38 -8.31 0.54
C VAL A 47 12.61 -9.79 0.25
N ASN A 48 12.09 -10.69 1.08
CA ASN A 48 12.53 -12.09 1.04
C ASN A 48 11.84 -12.91 -0.06
N LEU A 49 10.52 -12.74 -0.24
CA LEU A 49 9.77 -13.53 -1.22
C LEU A 49 9.84 -12.93 -2.62
N LEU A 50 9.67 -11.61 -2.74
CA LEU A 50 9.54 -10.94 -4.04
C LEU A 50 10.83 -10.23 -4.49
N GLY A 51 11.74 -9.90 -3.58
CA GLY A 51 13.01 -9.23 -3.92
C GLY A 51 12.85 -7.86 -4.58
N LEU A 52 11.77 -7.13 -4.23
CA LEU A 52 11.39 -5.86 -4.86
C LEU A 52 12.08 -4.65 -4.20
N VAL A 53 12.49 -4.78 -2.95
CA VAL A 53 13.10 -3.74 -2.12
C VAL A 53 14.19 -4.36 -1.26
N ASP A 54 15.16 -3.56 -0.82
CA ASP A 54 16.24 -4.01 0.06
C ASP A 54 15.87 -3.93 1.55
N GLY A 55 14.79 -3.20 1.88
CA GLY A 55 14.32 -3.07 3.25
C GLY A 55 13.02 -2.30 3.35
N VAL A 56 12.33 -2.50 4.46
CA VAL A 56 11.08 -1.81 4.80
C VAL A 56 11.24 -1.19 6.19
N ARG A 57 10.69 0.01 6.39
CA ARG A 57 10.45 0.58 7.71
C ARG A 57 9.03 1.05 7.85
N VAL A 58 8.42 0.82 9.00
CA VAL A 58 7.05 1.23 9.28
C VAL A 58 7.01 2.11 10.52
N SER A 59 6.32 3.23 10.41
CA SER A 59 6.00 4.10 11.54
C SER A 59 4.50 4.39 11.54
N ILE A 60 3.89 4.33 12.73
CA ILE A 60 2.46 4.59 12.92
C ILE A 60 2.34 5.57 14.10
N GLU A 61 1.63 6.67 13.87
CA GLU A 61 1.33 7.70 14.87
C GLU A 61 -0.13 8.12 14.72
N GLY A 62 -0.98 7.65 15.64
CA GLY A 62 -2.43 7.89 15.57
C GLY A 62 -3.06 7.31 14.31
N ASP A 63 -3.67 8.17 13.49
CA ASP A 63 -4.31 7.83 12.21
C ASP A 63 -3.35 7.93 11.02
N ARG A 64 -2.07 8.22 11.25
CA ARG A 64 -1.07 8.35 10.20
C ARG A 64 -0.08 7.21 10.24
N SER A 65 0.30 6.76 9.05
CA SER A 65 1.37 5.79 8.89
C SER A 65 2.31 6.21 7.77
N ILE A 66 3.60 5.94 7.95
CA ILE A 66 4.63 6.16 6.95
C ILE A 66 5.37 4.85 6.76
N VAL A 67 5.43 4.40 5.51
CA VAL A 67 6.22 3.24 5.10
C VAL A 67 7.36 3.70 4.22
N GLU A 68 8.59 3.35 4.61
CA GLU A 68 9.79 3.60 3.82
C GLU A 68 10.23 2.29 3.15
N LEU A 69 10.42 2.32 1.83
CA LEU A 69 10.96 1.23 1.04
C LEU A 69 12.35 1.59 0.54
N LEU A 70 13.35 0.77 0.84
CA LEU A 70 14.75 0.99 0.44
C LEU A 70 15.05 0.35 -0.91
N ASN A 71 15.70 1.10 -1.79
CA ASN A 71 16.12 0.74 -3.15
C ASN A 71 15.04 -0.04 -3.92
N PRO A 72 13.85 0.57 -4.16
CA PRO A 72 12.80 -0.10 -4.91
C PRO A 72 13.28 -0.43 -6.33
N ARG A 73 13.09 -1.68 -6.75
CA ARG A 73 13.56 -2.23 -8.04
C ARG A 73 12.49 -2.25 -9.12
N ILE A 74 11.30 -1.73 -8.83
CA ILE A 74 10.24 -1.52 -9.81
C ILE A 74 10.41 -0.12 -10.38
N GLU A 75 10.78 -0.04 -11.66
CA GLU A 75 10.73 1.22 -12.40
C GLU A 75 9.29 1.53 -12.78
N LEU A 76 8.84 2.73 -12.43
CA LEU A 76 7.57 3.27 -12.91
C LEU A 76 7.75 3.63 -14.38
N GLY A 77 7.14 2.86 -15.28
CA GLY A 77 6.94 3.32 -16.64
C GLY A 77 6.17 4.65 -16.62
N GLU A 78 6.58 5.60 -17.47
CA GLU A 78 6.02 6.95 -17.52
C GLU A 78 4.47 6.90 -17.58
N GLU A 79 3.84 7.52 -16.57
CA GLU A 79 2.46 8.01 -16.54
C GLU A 79 1.33 7.05 -16.98
N LEU A 80 1.20 5.89 -16.35
CA LEU A 80 -0.10 5.22 -16.34
C LEU A 80 -1.06 6.07 -15.49
N ARG A 81 -2.10 6.65 -16.11
CA ARG A 81 -3.14 7.47 -15.44
C ARG A 81 -3.75 6.80 -14.20
N VAL A 82 -3.71 5.47 -14.11
CA VAL A 82 -4.17 4.70 -12.94
C VAL A 82 -3.35 5.00 -11.68
N ASN A 83 -2.06 5.34 -11.82
CA ASN A 83 -1.19 5.67 -10.69
C ASN A 83 -1.58 7.01 -10.05
N LEU A 84 -2.26 7.90 -10.78
CA LEU A 84 -2.80 9.14 -10.22
C LEU A 84 -3.96 8.89 -9.24
N VAL A 85 -4.57 7.70 -9.30
CA VAL A 85 -5.72 7.33 -8.46
C VAL A 85 -5.31 6.33 -7.39
N LEU A 86 -4.48 5.33 -7.74
CA LEU A 86 -4.12 4.22 -6.85
C LEU A 86 -2.73 4.38 -6.20
N GLY A 87 -1.92 5.33 -6.66
CA GLY A 87 -0.50 5.38 -6.37
C GLY A 87 0.32 4.37 -7.20
N SER A 88 1.62 4.31 -6.97
CA SER A 88 2.52 3.34 -7.60
C SER A 88 2.09 1.89 -7.31
N PRO A 89 2.53 0.91 -8.11
CA PRO A 89 2.33 -0.51 -7.79
C PRO A 89 2.82 -0.88 -6.39
N LEU A 90 3.92 -0.29 -5.92
CA LEU A 90 4.44 -0.53 -4.57
C LEU A 90 3.56 0.13 -3.50
N ALA A 91 3.14 1.39 -3.70
CA ALA A 91 2.28 2.08 -2.75
C ALA A 91 0.90 1.43 -2.62
N SER A 92 0.23 1.12 -3.74
CA SER A 92 -1.05 0.40 -3.72
C SER A 92 -0.93 -1.00 -3.11
N THR A 93 0.20 -1.68 -3.30
CA THR A 93 0.48 -2.96 -2.64
C THR A 93 0.60 -2.79 -1.14
N VAL A 94 1.46 -1.87 -0.68
CA VAL A 94 1.65 -1.58 0.75
C VAL A 94 0.33 -1.17 1.41
N ALA A 95 -0.42 -0.26 0.78
CA ALA A 95 -1.71 0.21 1.29
C ALA A 95 -2.71 -0.94 1.44
N GLN A 96 -2.81 -1.85 0.46
CA GLN A 96 -3.67 -3.02 0.56
C GLN A 96 -3.27 -3.92 1.73
N LEU A 97 -1.99 -4.27 1.84
CA LEU A 97 -1.51 -5.17 2.90
C LEU A 97 -1.69 -4.56 4.29
N MET A 98 -1.46 -3.26 4.41
CA MET A 98 -1.72 -2.50 5.64
C MET A 98 -3.21 -2.49 5.96
N ALA A 99 -4.08 -2.24 4.98
CA ALA A 99 -5.53 -2.21 5.17
C ALA A 99 -6.07 -3.57 5.65
N GLU A 100 -5.63 -4.65 5.00
CA GLU A 100 -5.99 -6.02 5.39
C GLU A 100 -5.46 -6.38 6.78
N SER A 101 -4.26 -5.92 7.15
CA SER A 101 -3.67 -6.21 8.46
C SER A 101 -4.38 -5.47 9.58
N LEU A 102 -4.67 -4.19 9.36
CA LEU A 102 -5.32 -3.31 10.33
C LEU A 102 -6.84 -3.49 10.38
N ASP A 103 -7.42 -4.21 9.41
CA ASP A 103 -8.87 -4.31 9.20
C ASP A 103 -9.52 -2.93 9.09
N LYS A 104 -8.82 -2.00 8.42
CA LYS A 104 -9.20 -0.59 8.28
C LYS A 104 -8.96 -0.10 6.87
N SER A 105 -9.74 0.90 6.45
CA SER A 105 -9.51 1.55 5.15
C SER A 105 -8.25 2.40 5.21
N ILE A 106 -7.52 2.51 4.10
CA ILE A 106 -6.30 3.32 3.99
C ILE A 106 -6.37 4.22 2.78
N ILE A 107 -5.97 5.48 2.97
CA ILE A 107 -5.72 6.44 1.89
C ILE A 107 -4.22 6.65 1.76
N ILE A 108 -3.70 6.56 0.54
CA ILE A 108 -2.36 7.03 0.19
C ILE A 108 -2.45 8.55 0.02
N GLU A 109 -1.76 9.30 0.86
CA GLU A 109 -1.76 10.76 0.81
C GLU A 109 -0.65 11.29 -0.10
N GLU A 110 0.52 10.65 -0.06
CA GLU A 110 1.72 11.12 -0.76
C GLU A 110 2.69 9.97 -1.00
N GLU A 111 3.34 10.01 -2.15
CA GLU A 111 4.50 9.19 -2.49
C GLU A 111 5.67 10.09 -2.82
N GLU A 112 6.81 9.84 -2.17
CA GLU A 112 8.00 10.67 -2.35
C GLU A 112 9.24 9.81 -2.57
N GLN A 113 9.92 10.01 -3.70
CA GLN A 113 11.17 9.32 -4.00
C GLN A 113 12.37 10.19 -3.57
N ARG A 114 13.17 9.70 -2.63
CA ARG A 114 14.35 10.40 -2.09
C ARG A 114 15.53 9.46 -1.92
N GLU A 115 16.69 9.78 -2.50
CA GLU A 115 17.97 9.11 -2.21
C GLU A 115 17.89 7.56 -2.20
N GLY A 116 17.28 6.97 -3.23
CA GLY A 116 17.11 5.51 -3.31
C GLY A 116 16.02 4.95 -2.39
N LYS A 117 15.14 5.78 -1.83
CA LYS A 117 14.00 5.37 -1.02
C LYS A 117 12.70 5.83 -1.64
N LEU A 118 11.65 5.06 -1.43
CA LEU A 118 10.26 5.47 -1.67
C LEU A 118 9.56 5.59 -0.33
N LEU A 119 9.11 6.80 0.00
CA LEU A 119 8.30 7.07 1.18
C LEU A 119 6.83 7.08 0.76
N ILE A 120 6.01 6.31 1.47
CA ILE A 120 4.57 6.21 1.24
C ILE A 120 3.89 6.70 2.50
N LYS A 121 3.26 7.88 2.44
CA LYS A 121 2.51 8.47 3.55
C LYS A 121 1.03 8.11 3.39
N MET A 122 0.45 7.59 4.46
CA MET A 122 -0.90 7.04 4.44
C MET A 122 -1.70 7.50 5.65
N ARG A 123 -3.01 7.64 5.45
CA ARG A 123 -3.99 7.87 6.50
C ARG A 123 -4.87 6.63 6.68
N ILE A 124 -5.00 6.18 7.91
CA ILE A 124 -5.87 5.08 8.33
C ILE A 124 -7.25 5.66 8.63
N ILE A 125 -8.29 5.08 8.04
CA ILE A 125 -9.67 5.58 8.12
C ILE A 125 -10.58 4.46 8.59
N GLY A 126 -11.40 4.76 9.59
CA GLY A 126 -12.36 3.85 10.18
C GLY A 126 -12.15 3.69 11.69
N GLU A 127 -13.23 3.79 12.44
CA GLU A 127 -13.37 3.20 13.78
C GLU A 127 -13.64 1.71 13.66
#